data_AF-A0A350M633-F1
#
_entry.id   AF-A0A350M633-F1
#
_cell.length_a   1.000
_cell.length_b   1.000
_cell.length_c   1.000
_cell.angle_alpha   90.00
_cell.angle_beta   90.00
_cell.angle_gamma   90.00
#
_symmetry.space_group_name_H-M   'P 1'
#
loop_
_entity.id
_entity.type
_entity.pdbx_description
1 polymer ?
#
loop_
_entity_poly.entity_id
_entity_poly.type
_entity_poly.pdbx_seq_one_letter_code
_entity_poly.pdbx_strand_id
1 'polypeptide(L)'
;MRLNWDEKRVEKRHLIVPENPEILDPNPRGNSRGGRGIAILPDGRIAVATYHSLYLFDSNLTTKEQYTHNLMVGLHEVFLSSEKVIWLTSTSIDAALEYNLSSGSVISQFWPREQP
;
A
#
# COMPACT_ATOMS: atom_id res chain seq x y z
N MET A 1 5.63 8.89 -8.65
CA MET A 1 6.10 9.69 -9.81
C MET A 1 7.55 10.06 -9.57
N ARG A 2 8.39 10.04 -10.62
CA ARG A 2 9.78 10.48 -10.55
C ARG A 2 9.93 11.78 -11.32
N LEU A 3 10.57 12.75 -10.68
CA LEU A 3 10.70 14.12 -11.16
C LEU A 3 12.19 14.46 -11.31
N ASN A 4 12.53 15.07 -12.43
CA ASN A 4 13.73 15.88 -12.55
C ASN A 4 13.36 17.28 -12.01
N TRP A 5 13.92 17.62 -10.85
CA TRP A 5 13.59 18.86 -10.16
C TRP A 5 14.17 20.10 -10.85
N ASP A 6 15.36 19.97 -11.44
CA ASP A 6 16.06 21.07 -12.11
C ASP A 6 15.32 21.48 -13.38
N GLU A 7 14.93 20.51 -14.20
CA GLU A 7 14.16 20.71 -15.43
C GLU A 7 12.64 20.85 -15.17
N LYS A 8 12.20 20.66 -13.92
CA LYS A 8 10.77 20.57 -13.52
C LYS A 8 9.98 19.60 -14.41
N ARG A 9 10.62 18.51 -14.82
CA ARG A 9 10.08 17.55 -15.77
C ARG A 9 9.74 16.23 -15.10
N VAL A 10 8.66 15.62 -15.53
CA VAL A 10 8.33 14.25 -15.14
C VAL A 10 9.18 13.27 -15.94
N GLU A 11 10.02 12.50 -15.25
CA GLU A 11 10.82 11.44 -15.89
C GLU A 11 10.05 10.13 -16.01
N LYS A 12 9.26 9.78 -14.99
CA LYS A 12 8.49 8.54 -14.98
C LYS A 12 7.22 8.64 -14.16
N ARG A 13 6.15 8.04 -14.67
CA ARG A 13 4.88 7.82 -13.96
C ARG A 13 4.56 6.34 -13.96
N HIS A 14 3.98 5.88 -12.87
CA HIS A 14 3.35 4.56 -12.77
C HIS A 14 1.95 4.79 -12.24
N LEU A 15 0.95 4.26 -12.93
CA LEU A 15 -0.43 4.40 -12.53
C LEU A 15 -0.74 3.32 -11.48
N ILE A 16 -1.37 3.72 -10.37
CA ILE A 16 -1.79 2.79 -9.33
C ILE A 16 -3.28 2.52 -9.51
N VAL A 17 -3.60 1.33 -10.02
CA VAL A 17 -4.96 0.82 -10.21
C VAL A 17 -5.06 -0.53 -9.48
N PRO A 18 -6.13 -0.78 -8.72
CA PRO A 18 -6.40 -2.12 -8.22
C PRO A 18 -6.84 -3.02 -9.38
N GLU A 19 -6.08 -4.09 -9.65
CA GLU A 19 -6.32 -4.96 -10.82
C GLU A 19 -6.77 -6.38 -10.45
N ASN A 20 -6.47 -6.86 -9.24
CA ASN A 20 -6.69 -8.27 -8.85
C ASN A 20 -7.06 -8.39 -7.35
N PRO A 21 -8.35 -8.49 -6.99
CA PRO A 21 -9.52 -8.48 -7.88
C PRO A 21 -9.80 -7.09 -8.48
N GLU A 22 -10.48 -7.04 -9.62
CA GLU A 22 -10.98 -5.78 -10.14
C GLU A 22 -12.03 -5.19 -9.18
N ILE A 23 -11.92 -3.88 -8.91
CA ILE A 23 -12.88 -3.16 -8.09
C ILE A 23 -13.77 -2.30 -9.00
N LEU A 24 -15.04 -2.68 -9.10
CA LEU A 24 -16.07 -1.88 -9.76
C LEU A 24 -16.54 -0.78 -8.82
N ASP A 25 -16.00 0.42 -9.01
CA ASP A 25 -16.33 1.60 -8.22
C ASP A 25 -16.86 2.71 -9.14
N PRO A 26 -18.14 3.11 -9.02
CA PRO A 26 -18.72 4.16 -9.85
C PRO A 26 -18.12 5.55 -9.57
N ASN A 27 -17.45 5.75 -8.43
CA ASN A 27 -16.75 7.00 -8.11
C ASN A 27 -15.35 6.72 -7.52
N PRO A 28 -14.38 6.34 -8.37
CA PRO A 28 -13.12 5.78 -7.91
C PRO A 28 -12.11 6.80 -7.36
N ARG A 29 -12.32 8.10 -7.58
CA ARG A 29 -11.41 9.15 -7.13
C ARG A 29 -11.54 9.35 -5.62
N GLY A 30 -10.45 9.19 -4.88
CA GLY A 30 -10.47 9.27 -3.41
C GLY A 30 -11.08 8.04 -2.74
N ASN A 31 -11.64 7.12 -3.53
CA ASN A 31 -11.93 5.77 -3.13
C ASN A 31 -11.01 4.83 -3.91
N SER A 32 -11.51 3.83 -4.63
CA SER A 32 -10.75 2.63 -5.03
C SER A 32 -9.45 2.89 -5.81
N ARG A 33 -9.28 4.03 -6.49
CA ARG A 33 -8.07 4.35 -7.27
C ARG A 33 -7.07 5.22 -6.51
N GLY A 34 -5.80 5.06 -6.90
CA GLY A 34 -4.67 5.84 -6.40
C GLY A 34 -3.82 5.11 -5.37
N GLY A 35 -2.59 5.58 -5.19
CA GLY A 35 -1.76 5.19 -4.04
C GLY A 35 -2.30 5.92 -2.82
N ARG A 36 -2.79 5.16 -1.84
CA ARG A 36 -3.50 5.70 -0.67
C ARG A 36 -2.57 5.93 0.52
N GLY A 37 -1.60 5.02 0.70
CA GLY A 37 -0.54 5.14 1.71
C GLY A 37 0.81 4.76 1.12
N ILE A 38 1.87 5.35 1.65
CA ILE A 38 3.23 5.17 1.14
C ILE A 38 4.23 5.07 2.29
N ALA A 39 5.19 4.16 2.17
CA ALA A 39 6.34 4.07 3.06
C ALA A 39 7.61 3.77 2.26
N ILE A 40 8.76 4.20 2.77
CA ILE A 40 10.08 3.88 2.21
C ILE A 40 10.70 2.81 3.10
N LEU A 41 11.08 1.68 2.51
CA LEU A 41 11.77 0.59 3.21
C LEU A 41 13.25 0.95 3.40
N PRO A 42 13.96 0.32 4.37
CA PRO A 42 15.36 0.66 4.65
C PRO A 42 16.30 0.37 3.48
N ASP A 43 15.92 -0.58 2.60
CA ASP A 43 16.65 -0.90 1.37
C ASP A 43 16.34 0.04 0.18
N GLY A 44 15.55 1.10 0.41
CA GLY A 44 15.19 2.11 -0.58
C GLY A 44 14.02 1.73 -1.49
N ARG A 45 13.42 0.54 -1.32
CA ARG A 45 12.15 0.22 -2.01
C ARG A 45 11.00 1.04 -1.43
N ILE A 46 9.98 1.25 -2.26
CA ILE A 46 8.82 2.07 -1.93
C ILE A 46 7.61 1.16 -1.80
N ALA A 47 7.02 1.08 -0.62
CA ALA A 47 5.76 0.40 -0.39
C ALA A 47 4.60 1.35 -0.66
N VAL A 48 3.61 0.94 -1.47
CA VAL A 48 2.42 1.74 -1.80
C VAL A 48 1.17 0.90 -1.62
N ALA A 49 0.27 1.34 -0.76
CA ALA A 49 -1.05 0.74 -0.59
C ALA A 49 -2.00 1.20 -1.70
N THR A 50 -2.74 0.23 -2.24
CA THR A 50 -3.93 0.43 -3.08
C THR A 50 -5.18 0.19 -2.26
N TYR A 51 -6.35 -0.01 -2.87
CA TYR A 51 -7.54 -0.40 -2.13
C TYR A 51 -7.37 -1.72 -1.36
N HIS A 52 -6.71 -2.73 -1.93
CA HIS A 52 -6.68 -4.10 -1.37
C HIS A 52 -5.30 -4.79 -1.45
N SER A 53 -4.27 -4.08 -1.89
CA SER A 53 -2.93 -4.66 -2.07
C SER A 53 -1.84 -3.66 -1.73
N LEU A 54 -0.70 -4.19 -1.31
CA LEU A 54 0.54 -3.45 -1.07
C LEU A 54 1.53 -3.78 -2.18
N TYR A 55 1.94 -2.78 -2.96
CA TYR A 55 2.98 -2.94 -3.99
C TYR A 55 4.32 -2.46 -3.47
N LEU A 56 5.39 -3.19 -3.81
CA LEU A 56 6.76 -2.73 -3.61
C LEU A 56 7.37 -2.32 -4.95
N PHE A 57 7.84 -1.08 -5.02
CA PHE A 57 8.53 -0.51 -6.17
C PHE A 57 10.01 -0.31 -5.88
N ASP A 58 10.84 -0.40 -6.91
CA ASP A 58 12.19 0.18 -6.86
C ASP A 58 12.16 1.71 -7.04
N SER A 59 13.32 2.35 -6.91
CA SER A 59 13.49 3.81 -7.12
C SER A 59 13.17 4.26 -8.54
N ASN A 60 13.10 3.33 -9.50
CA ASN A 60 12.65 3.58 -10.86
C ASN A 60 11.14 3.37 -11.02
N LEU A 61 10.35 3.24 -9.95
CA LEU A 61 8.91 2.98 -10.00
C LEU A 61 8.56 1.72 -10.81
N THR A 62 9.42 0.72 -10.76
CA THR A 62 9.16 -0.60 -11.34
C THR A 62 8.66 -1.51 -10.23
N THR A 63 7.48 -2.11 -10.44
CA THR A 63 6.91 -3.05 -9.48
C THR A 63 7.82 -4.27 -9.36
N LYS A 64 8.20 -4.61 -8.13
CA LYS A 64 8.99 -5.81 -7.81
C LYS A 64 8.11 -6.88 -7.20
N GLU A 65 7.24 -6.50 -6.28
CA GLU A 65 6.41 -7.42 -5.52
C GLU A 65 5.02 -6.82 -5.29
N GLN A 66 4.04 -7.69 -5.10
CA GLN A 66 2.67 -7.34 -4.71
C GLN A 66 2.23 -8.31 -3.62
N TYR A 67 1.71 -7.75 -2.53
CA TYR A 67 1.10 -8.51 -1.45
C TYR A 67 -0.39 -8.21 -1.36
N THR A 68 -1.16 -9.26 -1.08
CA THR A 68 -2.60 -9.18 -0.83
C THR A 68 -2.96 -10.16 0.29
N HIS A 69 -4.02 -9.87 1.01
CA HIS A 69 -4.53 -10.71 2.09
C HIS A 69 -6.03 -10.51 2.23
N ASN A 70 -6.77 -11.52 2.71
CA ASN A 70 -8.23 -11.45 2.85
C ASN A 70 -8.72 -10.33 3.78
N LEU A 71 -7.82 -9.79 4.62
CA LEU A 71 -8.11 -8.67 5.52
C LEU A 71 -7.68 -7.31 4.93
N MET A 72 -7.01 -7.27 3.77
CA MET A 72 -6.60 -6.02 3.14
C MET A 72 -7.74 -5.46 2.29
N VAL A 73 -8.53 -4.55 2.86
CA VAL A 73 -9.66 -3.95 2.18
C VAL A 73 -9.88 -2.51 2.64
N GLY A 74 -9.92 -1.59 1.69
CA GLY A 74 -9.89 -0.17 2.01
C GLY A 74 -8.57 0.21 2.69
N LEU A 75 -7.43 -0.26 2.19
CA LEU A 75 -6.16 0.22 2.75
C LEU A 75 -6.04 1.73 2.58
N HIS A 76 -5.46 2.42 3.56
CA HIS A 76 -5.31 3.87 3.53
C HIS A 76 -3.96 4.34 4.04
N GLU A 77 -3.63 4.05 5.29
CA GLU A 77 -2.34 4.39 5.89
C GLU A 77 -1.40 3.19 5.93
N VAL A 78 -0.11 3.50 5.85
CA VAL A 78 0.99 2.54 5.88
C VAL A 78 2.07 3.07 6.81
N PHE A 79 2.52 2.26 7.78
CA PHE A 79 3.59 2.64 8.71
C PHE A 79 4.60 1.51 8.86
N LEU A 80 5.87 1.79 8.59
CA LEU A 80 6.95 0.82 8.76
C LEU A 80 7.34 0.74 10.24
N SER A 81 7.06 -0.38 10.92
CA SER A 81 7.46 -0.57 12.33
C SER A 81 8.87 -1.11 12.48
N SER A 82 9.34 -1.91 11.53
CA SER A 82 10.70 -2.45 11.48
C SER A 82 11.10 -2.78 10.05
N GLU A 83 12.31 -3.30 9.82
CA GLU A 83 12.84 -3.55 8.47
C GLU A 83 11.89 -4.31 7.52
N LYS A 84 11.10 -5.22 8.07
CA LYS A 84 10.24 -6.15 7.31
C LYS A 84 8.80 -6.18 7.80
N VAL A 85 8.44 -5.32 8.75
CA VAL A 85 7.09 -5.32 9.35
C VAL A 85 6.45 -3.96 9.14
N ILE A 86 5.22 -4.01 8.62
CA ILE A 86 4.47 -2.83 8.23
C ILE A 86 3.06 -2.90 8.81
N TRP A 87 2.61 -1.80 9.40
CA TRP A 87 1.23 -1.61 9.79
C TRP A 87 0.44 -1.04 8.62
N LEU A 88 -0.73 -1.62 8.39
CA LEU A 88 -1.67 -1.23 7.35
C LEU A 88 -3.02 -0.96 8.02
N THR A 89 -3.63 0.19 7.78
CA THR A 89 -5.04 0.38 8.16
C THR A 89 -5.92 -0.30 7.12
N SER A 90 -6.90 -1.08 7.54
CA SER A 90 -7.93 -1.69 6.69
C SER A 90 -9.27 -1.07 7.03
N THR A 91 -9.59 0.06 6.38
CA THR A 91 -10.66 0.95 6.83
C THR A 91 -12.05 0.42 6.54
N SER A 92 -12.21 -0.49 5.57
CA SER A 92 -13.53 -1.06 5.27
C SER A 92 -14.02 -2.06 6.32
N ILE A 93 -13.12 -2.52 7.20
CA ILE A 93 -13.43 -3.46 8.28
C ILE A 93 -13.02 -2.93 9.66
N ASP A 94 -12.67 -1.63 9.73
CA ASP A 94 -12.21 -0.97 10.96
C ASP A 94 -11.13 -1.76 11.70
N ALA A 95 -10.03 -2.09 11.00
CA ALA A 95 -8.91 -2.82 11.56
C ALA A 95 -7.56 -2.18 11.23
N ALA A 96 -6.53 -2.49 12.02
CA ALA A 96 -5.13 -2.29 11.65
C ALA A 96 -4.42 -3.65 11.63
N LEU A 97 -3.58 -3.87 10.63
CA LEU A 97 -2.91 -5.14 10.38
C LEU A 97 -1.41 -4.95 10.46
N GLU A 98 -0.73 -5.73 11.30
CA GLU A 98 0.72 -5.84 11.27
C GLU A 98 1.10 -6.95 10.29
N TYR A 99 1.79 -6.59 9.21
CA TYR A 99 2.09 -7.49 8.10
C TYR A 99 3.60 -7.67 7.92
N ASN A 100 4.03 -8.91 7.77
CA ASN A 100 5.42 -9.26 7.52
C ASN A 100 5.68 -9.39 6.01
N LEU A 101 6.56 -8.54 5.48
CA LEU A 101 6.92 -8.52 4.06
C LEU A 101 7.75 -9.73 3.63
N SER A 102 8.46 -10.40 4.54
CA SER A 102 9.25 -11.59 4.18
C SER A 102 8.42 -12.87 4.12
N SER A 103 7.47 -13.06 5.04
CA SER A 103 6.60 -14.24 5.03
C SER A 103 5.31 -14.02 4.26
N GLY A 104 4.94 -12.77 3.95
CA GLY A 104 3.66 -12.46 3.30
C GLY A 104 2.45 -12.72 4.19
N SER A 105 2.60 -12.60 5.52
CA SER A 105 1.57 -12.96 6.50
C SER A 105 1.23 -11.81 7.43
N VAL A 106 -0.04 -11.74 7.85
CA VAL A 106 -0.46 -10.91 8.99
C VAL A 106 0.07 -11.56 10.28
N ILE A 107 0.83 -10.82 11.07
CA ILE A 107 1.41 -11.28 12.35
C ILE A 107 0.48 -10.91 13.51
N SER A 108 -0.08 -9.71 13.48
CA SER A 108 -0.95 -9.16 14.52
C SER A 108 -2.04 -8.29 13.92
N GLN A 109 -3.11 -8.09 14.68
CA GLN A 109 -4.29 -7.34 14.26
C GLN A 109 -4.79 -6.52 15.44
N PHE A 110 -5.21 -5.29 15.15
CA PHE A 110 -5.93 -4.44 16.09
C PHE A 110 -7.33 -4.16 15.56
N TRP A 111 -8.33 -4.43 16.38
CA TRP A 111 -9.75 -4.32 16.04
C TRP A 111 -10.42 -3.34 17.00
N PRO A 112 -10.43 -2.03 16.72
CA PRO A 112 -11.02 -1.00 17.57
C PRO A 112 -12.47 -1.27 18.03
N ARG A 113 -13.24 -2.04 17.25
CA ARG A 113 -14.63 -2.40 17.61
C ARG A 113 -14.73 -3.59 18.58
N GLU A 114 -13.66 -4.37 18.70
CA GLU A 114 -13.63 -5.62 19.48
C GLU A 114 -12.67 -5.55 20.67
N GLN A 115 -11.67 -4.68 20.59
CA GLN A 115 -10.61 -4.51 21.57
C GLN A 115 -10.74 -3.15 22.26
N PRO A 116 -10.68 -3.10 23.60
CA PRO A 116 -10.81 -1.88 24.39
C PRO A 116 -9.62 -0.92 24.28
#